data_AF-A0A101IUF4-F1
#
_entry.id   AF-A0A101IUF4-F1
#
_cell.length_a   1.000
_cell.length_b   1.000
_cell.length_c   1.000
_cell.angle_alpha   90.00
_cell.angle_beta   90.00
_cell.angle_gamma   90.00
#
_symmetry.space_group_name_H-M   'P 1'
#
loop_
_entity.id
_entity.type
_entity.pdbx_description
1 polymer ?
#
loop_
_entity_poly.entity_id
_entity_poly.type
_entity_poly.pdbx_seq_one_letter_code
_entity_poly.pdbx_strand_id
1 'polypeptide(L)'
;MSGKVLCSIVLAIGFVGLLGYGLVSYATEDIVVNATTSGGKILFQDNDSHGVYLLGRAWADFGSNATLSNATPSIETGTGRSVFLVACDNARGNELGGTRTAIFTLTVWDPAGVPHSTTREFRGVCSETLSVDCSPFEPGEGRFEVTSTIRERRLNLPAAFDP
;
A
#
# COMPACT_ATOMS: atom_id res chain seq x y z
N MET A 1 -28.38 21.78 54.04
CA MET A 1 -28.45 21.39 52.61
C MET A 1 -29.05 19.98 52.52
N SER A 2 -30.15 19.82 51.79
CA SER A 2 -30.88 18.55 51.69
C SER A 2 -30.08 17.50 50.93
N GLY A 3 -30.02 16.25 51.43
CA GLY A 3 -29.22 15.15 50.84
C GLY A 3 -29.53 14.85 49.36
N LYS A 4 -30.69 15.31 48.86
CA LYS A 4 -31.06 15.27 47.44
C LYS A 4 -30.18 16.16 46.55
N VAL A 5 -29.72 17.31 47.07
CA VAL A 5 -28.87 18.25 46.32
C VAL A 5 -27.44 17.71 46.21
N LEU A 6 -26.94 17.06 47.26
CA LEU A 6 -25.58 16.49 47.27
C LEU A 6 -25.45 15.32 46.28
N CYS A 7 -26.47 14.44 46.22
CA CYS A 7 -26.48 13.29 45.31
C CYS A 7 -26.53 13.70 43.83
N SER A 8 -27.27 14.78 43.53
CA SER A 8 -27.34 15.35 42.18
C SER A 8 -25.99 15.91 41.71
N ILE A 9 -25.24 16.55 42.61
CA ILE A 9 -23.91 17.11 42.30
C ILE A 9 -22.90 15.99 42.03
N VAL A 10 -22.91 14.92 42.82
CA VAL A 10 -22.00 13.77 42.62
C VAL A 10 -22.31 13.05 41.31
N LEU A 11 -23.59 12.87 40.95
CA LEU A 11 -23.99 12.30 39.66
C LEU A 11 -23.56 13.18 38.49
N ALA A 12 -23.72 14.50 38.60
CA ALA A 12 -23.29 15.44 37.57
C ALA A 12 -21.77 15.41 37.35
N ILE A 13 -20.97 15.37 38.42
CA ILE A 13 -19.50 15.27 38.34
C ILE A 13 -19.09 13.92 37.74
N GLY A 14 -19.73 12.82 38.15
CA GLY A 14 -19.48 11.48 37.60
C GLY A 14 -19.80 11.39 36.11
N PHE A 15 -20.88 12.02 35.66
CA PHE A 15 -21.29 12.02 34.26
C PHE A 15 -20.36 12.88 33.38
N VAL A 16 -19.89 14.04 33.90
CA VAL A 16 -18.89 14.88 33.21
C VAL A 16 -17.53 14.20 33.14
N GLY A 17 -17.11 13.45 34.17
CA GLY A 17 -15.92 12.61 34.13
C GLY A 17 -16.03 11.50 33.08
N LEU A 18 -17.17 10.79 33.04
CA LEU A 18 -17.41 9.71 32.06
C LEU A 18 -17.43 10.22 30.61
N LEU A 19 -18.03 11.39 30.38
CA LEU A 19 -18.05 12.05 29.07
C LEU A 19 -16.67 12.62 28.68
N GLY A 20 -15.90 13.13 29.65
CA GLY A 20 -14.55 13.65 29.43
C GLY A 20 -13.54 12.56 29.02
N TYR A 21 -13.61 11.38 29.65
CA TYR A 21 -12.76 10.24 29.27
C TYR A 21 -13.24 9.53 27.99
N GLY A 22 -14.55 9.55 27.70
CA GLY A 22 -15.13 8.92 26.51
C GLY A 22 -14.90 9.67 25.20
N LEU A 23 -14.38 10.90 25.24
CA LEU A 23 -14.15 11.78 24.08
C LEU A 23 -12.68 11.85 23.64
N VAL A 24 -11.81 10.97 24.13
CA VAL A 24 -10.49 10.79 23.49
C VAL A 24 -10.73 10.08 22.17
N SER A 25 -11.02 10.86 21.14
CA SER A 25 -11.05 10.41 19.75
C SER A 25 -9.63 9.98 19.39
N TYR A 26 -9.31 8.70 19.60
CA TYR A 26 -8.08 8.11 19.10
C TYR A 26 -8.15 8.15 17.57
N ALA A 27 -7.51 9.14 16.96
CA ALA A 27 -7.34 9.16 15.52
C ALA A 27 -6.26 8.12 15.18
N THR A 28 -6.55 7.23 14.24
CA THR A 28 -5.51 6.34 13.69
C THR A 28 -4.96 6.95 12.41
N GLU A 29 -3.64 7.01 12.27
CA GLU A 29 -2.95 7.50 11.09
C GLU A 29 -2.20 6.36 10.40
N ASP A 30 -2.23 6.31 9.07
CA ASP A 30 -1.47 5.35 8.27
C ASP A 30 -0.17 6.01 7.82
N ILE A 31 0.96 5.51 8.33
CA ILE A 31 2.30 6.05 8.06
C ILE A 31 3.01 5.14 7.05
N VAL A 32 3.68 5.72 6.06
CA VAL A 32 4.59 4.97 5.19
C VAL A 32 5.90 4.74 5.93
N VAL A 33 6.19 3.49 6.27
CA VAL A 33 7.41 3.08 6.96
C VAL A 33 8.59 3.06 5.99
N ASN A 34 8.37 2.46 4.81
CA ASN A 34 9.36 2.43 3.74
C ASN A 34 8.66 2.24 2.40
N ALA A 35 9.28 2.74 1.33
CA ALA A 35 8.82 2.55 -0.02
C ALA A 35 10.01 2.44 -0.98
N THR A 36 9.92 1.53 -1.94
CA THR A 36 10.90 1.40 -3.01
C THR A 36 10.20 1.26 -4.33
N THR A 37 10.67 2.04 -5.29
CA THR A 37 10.11 2.14 -6.63
C THR A 37 11.19 1.82 -7.63
N SER A 38 10.86 0.99 -8.62
CA SER A 38 11.74 0.65 -9.74
C SER A 38 10.91 0.54 -11.00
N GLY A 39 11.46 0.88 -12.15
CA GLY A 39 10.73 0.91 -13.41
C GLY A 39 11.61 0.67 -14.60
N GLY A 40 10.97 0.55 -15.75
CA GLY A 40 11.63 0.28 -17.02
C GLY A 40 10.80 0.77 -18.20
N LYS A 41 11.36 0.59 -19.39
CA LYS A 41 10.74 0.97 -20.65
C LYS A 41 10.03 -0.22 -21.30
N ILE A 42 8.94 0.06 -22.01
CA ILE A 42 8.29 -0.91 -22.89
C ILE A 42 8.26 -0.33 -24.30
N LEU A 43 8.81 -1.04 -25.27
CA LEU A 43 8.69 -0.66 -26.68
C LEU A 43 7.57 -1.51 -27.30
N PHE A 44 6.48 -0.85 -27.69
CA PHE A 44 5.39 -1.45 -28.43
C PHE A 44 5.66 -1.34 -29.93
N GLN A 45 5.87 -2.46 -30.59
CA GLN A 45 6.18 -2.55 -32.02
C GLN A 45 4.92 -2.73 -32.84
N ASP A 46 4.94 -2.26 -34.09
CA ASP A 46 3.86 -2.46 -35.05
C ASP A 46 3.87 -3.89 -35.60
N ASN A 47 3.49 -4.85 -34.75
CA ASN A 47 3.36 -6.26 -35.08
C ASN A 47 2.46 -6.97 -34.04
N ASP A 48 2.08 -8.21 -34.33
CA ASP A 48 1.20 -9.01 -33.47
C ASP A 48 1.95 -9.84 -32.40
N SER A 49 3.20 -9.49 -32.08
CA SER A 49 4.04 -10.23 -31.12
C SER A 49 3.74 -9.86 -29.65
N HIS A 50 2.48 -9.95 -29.26
CA HIS A 50 2.02 -9.78 -27.88
C HIS A 50 2.20 -11.06 -27.03
N GLY A 51 2.25 -10.90 -25.70
CA GLY A 51 2.51 -12.02 -24.79
C GLY A 51 2.40 -11.68 -23.31
N VAL A 52 2.99 -12.56 -22.50
CA VAL A 52 3.05 -12.42 -21.03
C VAL A 52 4.50 -12.17 -20.62
N TYR A 53 4.75 -11.05 -19.94
CA TYR A 53 6.11 -10.59 -19.62
C TYR A 53 6.29 -10.43 -18.12
N LEU A 54 7.30 -11.10 -17.55
CA LEU A 54 7.73 -10.88 -16.18
C LEU A 54 8.65 -9.66 -16.12
N LEU A 55 8.15 -8.58 -15.52
CA LEU A 55 8.84 -7.30 -15.41
C LEU A 55 9.81 -7.24 -14.25
N GLY A 56 9.69 -8.14 -13.28
CA GLY A 56 10.63 -8.21 -12.17
C GLY A 56 10.03 -8.73 -10.87
N ARG A 57 10.60 -8.27 -9.76
CA ARG A 57 10.23 -8.71 -8.41
C ARG A 57 10.10 -7.53 -7.45
N ALA A 58 9.05 -7.56 -6.63
CA ALA A 58 8.86 -6.68 -5.51
C ALA A 58 8.92 -7.48 -4.19
N TRP A 59 9.51 -6.89 -3.17
CA TRP A 59 9.70 -7.52 -1.88
C TRP A 59 9.50 -6.51 -0.73
N ALA A 60 8.95 -7.00 0.37
CA ALA A 60 8.84 -6.28 1.63
C ALA A 60 9.24 -7.19 2.79
N ASP A 61 9.83 -6.63 3.84
CA ASP A 61 10.14 -7.32 5.08
C ASP A 61 9.78 -6.45 6.27
N PHE A 62 8.79 -6.91 7.05
CA PHE A 62 8.31 -6.21 8.24
C PHE A 62 9.31 -6.21 9.39
N GLY A 63 10.19 -7.20 9.49
CA GLY A 63 11.18 -7.32 10.55
C GLY A 63 12.33 -6.32 10.37
N SER A 64 12.78 -6.10 9.13
CA SER A 64 13.82 -5.10 8.83
C SER A 64 13.27 -3.76 8.34
N ASN A 65 11.95 -3.62 8.20
CA ASN A 65 11.29 -2.46 7.58
C ASN A 65 11.87 -2.13 6.20
N ALA A 66 12.26 -3.16 5.45
CA ALA A 66 12.92 -3.01 4.16
C ALA A 66 11.94 -3.29 3.02
N THR A 67 12.08 -2.53 1.95
CA THR A 67 11.39 -2.76 0.68
C THR A 67 12.43 -2.88 -0.42
N LEU A 68 12.12 -3.66 -1.45
CA LEU A 68 12.95 -3.80 -2.64
C LEU A 68 12.06 -3.97 -3.85
N SER A 69 12.36 -3.24 -4.92
CA SER A 69 11.76 -3.46 -6.24
C SER A 69 12.89 -3.59 -7.24
N ASN A 70 12.93 -4.71 -7.97
CA ASN A 70 13.85 -4.93 -9.07
C ASN A 70 13.03 -5.07 -10.36
N ALA A 71 13.38 -4.29 -11.37
CA ALA A 71 12.69 -4.22 -12.64
C ALA A 71 13.64 -4.52 -13.81
N THR A 72 13.13 -5.23 -14.81
CA THR A 72 13.77 -5.38 -16.12
C THR A 72 13.86 -4.01 -16.78
N PRO A 73 15.04 -3.56 -17.25
CA PRO A 73 15.22 -2.19 -17.71
C PRO A 73 14.41 -1.86 -18.98
N SER A 74 14.26 -2.84 -19.87
CA SER A 74 13.53 -2.68 -21.13
C SER A 74 12.93 -4.00 -21.60
N ILE A 75 11.73 -3.93 -22.15
CA ILE A 75 11.08 -5.05 -22.85
C ILE A 75 10.49 -4.58 -24.17
N GLU A 76 10.35 -5.50 -25.12
CA GLU A 76 9.73 -5.26 -26.41
C GLU A 76 8.51 -6.19 -26.55
N THR A 77 7.43 -5.68 -27.14
CA THR A 77 6.22 -6.44 -27.42
C THR A 77 5.50 -5.85 -28.62
N GLY A 78 4.65 -6.63 -29.28
CA GLY A 78 3.72 -6.13 -30.28
C GLY A 78 2.61 -5.24 -29.68
N THR A 79 1.95 -4.47 -30.55
CA THR A 79 0.68 -3.82 -30.26
C THR A 79 -0.41 -4.87 -29.99
N GLY A 80 -1.52 -4.45 -29.38
CA GLY A 80 -2.55 -5.39 -28.90
C GLY A 80 -2.27 -5.93 -27.50
N ARG A 81 -3.08 -6.91 -27.07
CA ARG A 81 -3.18 -7.30 -25.66
C ARG A 81 -1.94 -8.04 -25.15
N SER A 82 -1.18 -7.39 -24.28
CA SER A 82 -0.09 -7.99 -23.51
C SER A 82 -0.41 -8.00 -22.02
N VAL A 83 0.16 -8.98 -21.29
CA VAL A 83 0.04 -9.10 -19.84
C VAL A 83 1.40 -8.90 -19.20
N PHE A 84 1.46 -8.01 -18.23
CA PHE A 84 2.67 -7.67 -17.52
C PHE A 84 2.60 -8.17 -16.08
N LEU A 85 3.63 -8.89 -15.65
CA LEU A 85 3.67 -9.58 -14.37
C LEU A 85 4.78 -9.04 -13.47
N VAL A 86 4.52 -9.02 -12.16
CA VAL A 86 5.55 -8.81 -11.13
C VAL A 86 5.37 -9.85 -10.03
N ALA A 87 6.43 -10.58 -9.72
CA ALA A 87 6.44 -11.48 -8.56
C ALA A 87 6.57 -10.64 -7.28
N CYS A 88 5.67 -10.84 -6.32
CA CYS A 88 5.63 -10.10 -5.06
C CYS A 88 5.81 -11.06 -3.90
N ASP A 89 6.72 -10.74 -2.97
CA ASP A 89 6.99 -11.57 -1.81
C ASP A 89 7.09 -10.75 -0.53
N ASN A 90 6.55 -11.29 0.56
CA ASN A 90 6.84 -10.85 1.92
C ASN A 90 7.17 -12.08 2.74
N ALA A 91 8.45 -12.25 3.08
CA ALA A 91 8.95 -13.46 3.71
C ALA A 91 8.74 -13.48 5.24
N ARG A 92 8.41 -12.33 5.84
CA ARG A 92 8.21 -12.21 7.30
C ARG A 92 6.80 -11.78 7.64
N GLY A 93 6.18 -12.58 8.50
CA GLY A 93 4.92 -12.22 9.12
C GLY A 93 5.07 -10.98 9.98
N ASN A 94 3.96 -10.29 10.19
CA ASN A 94 3.92 -9.20 11.14
C ASN A 94 4.10 -9.74 12.56
N GLU A 95 4.58 -8.91 13.48
CA GLU A 95 4.57 -9.26 14.90
C GLU A 95 3.13 -9.46 15.38
N LEU A 96 2.95 -10.21 16.48
CA LEU A 96 1.63 -10.44 17.05
C LEU A 96 1.00 -9.11 17.49
N GLY A 97 -0.12 -8.73 16.87
CA GLY A 97 -0.75 -7.41 17.08
C GLY A 97 -0.19 -6.28 16.20
N GLY A 98 0.72 -6.59 15.28
CA GLY A 98 1.28 -5.63 14.34
C GLY A 98 0.23 -5.05 13.40
N THR A 99 0.38 -3.77 13.11
CA THR A 99 -0.54 -3.00 12.25
C THR A 99 0.05 -2.74 10.85
N ARG A 100 1.21 -3.33 10.57
CA ARG A 100 1.90 -3.24 9.28
C ARG A 100 1.18 -3.96 8.14
N THR A 101 1.23 -3.35 6.97
CA THR A 101 0.70 -3.86 5.71
C THR A 101 1.73 -3.62 4.60
N ALA A 102 2.09 -4.68 3.88
CA ALA A 102 2.88 -4.60 2.66
C ALA A 102 1.93 -4.31 1.50
N ILE A 103 2.27 -3.33 0.68
CA ILE A 103 1.49 -2.92 -0.48
C ILE A 103 2.39 -3.00 -1.70
N PHE A 104 1.94 -3.72 -2.71
CA PHE A 104 2.63 -3.85 -3.98
C PHE A 104 1.75 -3.28 -5.08
N THR A 105 2.34 -2.40 -5.89
CA THR A 105 1.67 -1.76 -7.02
C THR A 105 2.49 -1.97 -8.27
N LEU A 106 1.86 -2.48 -9.33
CA LEU A 106 2.39 -2.47 -10.69
C LEU A 106 1.56 -1.48 -11.51
N THR A 107 2.23 -0.56 -12.19
CA THR A 107 1.62 0.35 -13.15
C THR A 107 2.34 0.26 -14.49
N VAL A 108 1.60 0.16 -15.58
CA VAL A 108 2.07 0.15 -16.96
C VAL A 108 1.43 1.33 -17.69
N TRP A 109 2.23 2.13 -18.37
CA TRP A 109 1.76 3.20 -19.23
C TRP A 109 1.97 2.78 -20.68
N ASP A 110 0.91 2.87 -21.47
CA ASP A 110 0.97 2.64 -22.90
C ASP A 110 1.65 3.81 -23.65
N PRO A 111 1.87 3.72 -24.98
CA PRO A 111 2.48 4.81 -25.76
C PRO A 111 1.68 6.12 -25.76
N ALA A 112 0.37 6.06 -25.53
CA ALA A 112 -0.48 7.24 -25.37
C ALA A 112 -0.40 7.86 -23.96
N GLY A 113 0.34 7.22 -23.05
CA GLY A 113 0.51 7.65 -21.66
C GLY A 113 -0.65 7.23 -20.74
N VAL A 114 -1.52 6.31 -21.18
CA VAL A 114 -2.64 5.80 -20.38
C VAL A 114 -2.13 4.80 -19.33
N PRO A 115 -2.38 5.03 -18.04
CA PRO A 115 -1.95 4.12 -16.98
C PRO A 115 -2.92 2.94 -16.80
N HIS A 116 -2.37 1.75 -16.70
CA HIS A 116 -3.02 0.51 -16.29
C HIS A 116 -2.33 0.02 -15.02
N SER A 117 -3.07 -0.20 -13.94
CA SER A 117 -2.45 -0.54 -12.65
C SER A 117 -3.17 -1.65 -11.92
N THR A 118 -2.42 -2.33 -11.05
CA THR A 118 -2.96 -3.29 -10.08
C THR A 118 -2.20 -3.15 -8.78
N THR A 119 -2.95 -3.09 -7.68
CA THR A 119 -2.42 -2.95 -6.32
C THR A 119 -2.92 -4.09 -5.46
N ARG A 120 -2.05 -4.63 -4.61
CA ARG A 120 -2.41 -5.65 -3.61
C ARG A 120 -1.79 -5.32 -2.26
N GLU A 121 -2.52 -5.67 -1.21
CA GLU A 121 -2.14 -5.42 0.18
C GLU A 121 -2.08 -6.74 0.97
N PHE A 122 -1.03 -6.91 1.77
CA PHE A 122 -0.78 -8.11 2.55
C PHE A 122 -0.38 -7.74 3.97
N ARG A 123 -1.03 -8.34 4.97
CA ARG A 123 -0.71 -8.13 6.40
C ARG A 123 0.24 -9.18 6.97
N GLY A 124 0.62 -10.17 6.18
CA GLY A 124 1.44 -11.30 6.62
C GLY A 124 2.32 -11.80 5.49
N VAL A 125 2.83 -13.03 5.65
CA VAL A 125 3.66 -13.67 4.64
C VAL A 125 2.86 -13.84 3.34
N CYS A 126 3.44 -13.46 2.21
CA CYS A 126 2.81 -13.64 0.91
C CYS A 126 3.85 -14.00 -0.15
N SER A 127 3.42 -14.75 -1.16
CA SER A 127 4.16 -15.00 -2.39
C SER A 127 3.13 -15.06 -3.51
N GLU A 128 2.95 -13.94 -4.21
CA GLU A 128 1.94 -13.79 -5.26
C GLU A 128 2.52 -13.16 -6.53
N THR A 129 1.71 -13.06 -7.57
CA THR A 129 2.06 -12.34 -8.80
C THR A 129 1.00 -11.28 -9.07
N LEU A 130 1.44 -10.03 -9.21
CA LEU A 130 0.63 -8.94 -9.74
C LEU A 130 0.58 -9.05 -11.26
N SER A 131 -0.58 -8.82 -11.85
CA SER A 131 -0.77 -8.81 -13.30
C SER A 131 -1.47 -7.53 -13.74
N VAL A 132 -0.99 -6.93 -14.83
CA VAL A 132 -1.64 -5.79 -15.50
C VAL A 132 -1.80 -6.13 -16.97
N ASP A 133 -3.03 -6.07 -17.47
CA ASP A 133 -3.33 -6.12 -18.90
C ASP A 133 -3.17 -4.72 -19.53
N CYS A 134 -2.53 -4.65 -20.69
CA CYS A 134 -2.42 -3.43 -21.49
C CYS A 134 -2.52 -3.78 -22.98
N SER A 135 -3.31 -3.00 -23.72
CA SER A 135 -3.65 -3.26 -25.12
C SER A 135 -3.54 -1.99 -25.96
N PRO A 136 -2.32 -1.49 -26.24
CA PRO A 136 -2.16 -0.28 -27.03
C PRO A 136 -2.59 -0.50 -28.48
N PHE A 137 -3.22 0.54 -29.04
CA PHE A 137 -3.65 0.58 -30.43
C PHE A 137 -2.53 1.05 -31.37
N GLU A 138 -1.62 1.89 -30.87
CA GLU A 138 -0.53 2.47 -31.65
C GLU A 138 0.81 1.98 -31.12
N PRO A 139 1.81 1.78 -32.00
CA PRO A 139 3.17 1.47 -31.60
C PRO A 139 3.81 2.69 -30.93
N GLY A 140 4.84 2.46 -30.12
CA GLY A 140 5.62 3.51 -29.50
C GLY A 140 6.19 3.12 -28.15
N GLU A 141 6.68 4.12 -27.42
CA GLU A 141 7.33 3.93 -26.13
C GLU A 141 6.34 4.09 -24.99
N GLY A 142 6.10 2.99 -24.27
CA GLY A 142 5.50 3.02 -22.95
C GLY A 142 6.55 2.85 -21.85
N ARG A 143 6.08 2.72 -20.62
CA ARG A 143 6.92 2.47 -19.45
C ARG A 143 6.16 1.68 -18.40
N PHE A 144 6.86 1.20 -17.40
CA PHE A 144 6.24 0.61 -16.23
C PHE A 144 6.96 0.99 -14.95
N GLU A 145 6.27 0.82 -13.83
CA GLU A 145 6.75 1.10 -12.50
C GLU A 145 6.20 0.06 -11.52
N VAL A 146 7.08 -0.38 -10.64
CA VAL A 146 6.83 -1.35 -9.58
C VAL A 146 7.18 -0.71 -8.26
N THR A 147 6.18 -0.56 -7.41
CA THR A 147 6.33 0.06 -6.09
C THR A 147 6.00 -0.97 -5.01
N SER A 148 6.94 -1.14 -4.09
CA SER A 148 6.77 -1.88 -2.84
C SER A 148 6.72 -0.89 -1.69
N THR A 149 5.73 -1.01 -0.80
CA THR A 149 5.53 -0.10 0.32
C THR A 149 5.20 -0.88 1.57
N ILE A 150 5.77 -0.49 2.71
CA ILE A 150 5.30 -0.91 4.02
C ILE A 150 4.56 0.28 4.63
N ARG A 151 3.30 0.08 4.99
CA ARG A 151 2.52 1.03 5.79
C ARG A 151 2.28 0.49 7.18
N GLU A 152 2.16 1.36 8.17
CA GLU A 152 1.85 1.02 9.55
C GLU A 152 0.75 1.95 10.06
N ARG A 153 -0.31 1.37 10.62
CA ARG A 153 -1.34 2.15 11.30
C ARG A 153 -0.93 2.44 12.73
N ARG A 154 -0.83 3.71 13.11
CA ARG A 154 -0.51 4.14 14.48
C ARG A 154 -1.68 4.88 15.12
N LEU A 155 -1.77 4.76 16.44
CA LEU A 155 -2.69 5.57 17.24
C LEU A 155 -2.06 6.94 17.46
N ASN A 156 -2.72 8.00 17.00
CA ASN A 156 -2.40 9.37 17.37
C ASN A 156 -2.98 9.62 18.76
N LEU A 157 -2.12 9.49 19.77
CA LEU A 157 -2.43 9.90 21.13
C LEU A 157 -2.30 11.43 21.21
N PRO A 158 -3.34 12.16 21.65
CA PRO A 158 -3.20 13.59 21.89
C PRO A 158 -2.13 13.83 22.98
N ALA A 159 -1.34 14.89 22.81
CA ALA A 159 -0.19 15.27 23.65
C ALA A 159 -0.53 15.64 25.12
N ALA A 160 -1.70 15.22 25.63
CA ALA A 160 -2.15 15.48 27.00
C ALA A 160 -1.61 14.48 28.03
N PHE A 161 -0.68 13.60 27.64
CA PHE A 161 -0.01 12.63 28.52
C PHE A 161 1.52 12.79 28.46
N ASP A 162 2.02 14.02 28.54
CA ASP A 162 3.38 14.24 29.04
C ASP A 162 3.30 14.32 30.58
N PRO A 163 4.02 13.44 31.32
CA PRO A 163 4.04 13.44 32.79
C PRO A 163 4.74 14.65 33.41
#